data_AF-A0A3D0MJ76-F1
#
_entry.id   AF-A0A3D0MJ76-F1
#
_cell.length_a   1.000
_cell.length_b   1.000
_cell.length_c   1.000
_cell.angle_alpha   90.00
_cell.angle_beta   90.00
_cell.angle_gamma   90.00
#
_symmetry.space_group_name_H-M   'P 1'
#
loop_
_entity.id
_entity.type
_entity.pdbx_description
1 polymer ?
#
loop_
_entity_poly.entity_id
_entity_poly.type
_entity_poly.pdbx_seq_one_letter_code
_entity_poly.pdbx_strand_id
1 'polypeptide(L)'
;MYKYDQYDHQMLADRVGQFRDQTRRYLDGQLSDAEFLPLRLQNGLYIQRLAPMLRVAVPYGLLASQQLRKLAYIARHYDKGYGHFTTRQNIQFNWPELEDVPEILEHLAEVEMHAIQTSGNCIRNTTTDQFAGVAADEIEDSRHYCEIIRQWSTFHPEFAFLPRKFKIAVCGTQIDQAATQVHDIGIYLTRNDAGETGFRILAGGGLGRTPVIGQQVFSFVPQVDLLTALEAILRVYNREGRRDNKYKARIKILVKELGIDAFKAKVMQEYERILGGPQTLTNEEISRCRSFFTDPDYEDLHDAPAELGAALQTNALFASWHSNNVHPHKKTGYAIVAVSMKETGVAPGDITDRQLEYLADLA
;
A
#
# COMPACT_ATOMS: atom_id res chain seq x y z
N MET A 1 2.46 -9.34 -11.80
CA MET A 1 1.55 -8.35 -11.18
C MET A 1 0.13 -8.87 -11.30
N TYR A 2 -0.76 -8.54 -10.35
CA TYR A 2 -2.20 -8.80 -10.51
C TYR A 2 -2.71 -8.14 -11.81
N LYS A 3 -3.43 -8.91 -12.62
CA LYS A 3 -4.11 -8.42 -13.82
C LYS A 3 -5.60 -8.41 -13.53
N TYR A 4 -6.27 -7.35 -13.95
CA TYR A 4 -7.68 -7.18 -13.63
C TYR A 4 -8.50 -8.16 -14.46
N ASP A 5 -9.48 -8.79 -13.83
CA ASP A 5 -10.45 -9.59 -14.55
C ASP A 5 -11.64 -8.71 -14.99
N GLN A 6 -12.62 -9.33 -15.65
CA GLN A 6 -13.82 -8.62 -16.10
C GLN A 6 -14.61 -8.00 -14.94
N TYR A 7 -14.62 -8.66 -13.77
CA TYR A 7 -15.31 -8.15 -12.59
C TYR A 7 -14.60 -6.90 -12.05
N ASP A 8 -13.27 -6.91 -11.97
CA ASP A 8 -12.50 -5.73 -11.54
C ASP A 8 -12.70 -4.54 -12.48
N HIS A 9 -12.67 -4.77 -13.80
CA HIS A 9 -12.92 -3.72 -14.79
C HIS A 9 -14.32 -3.12 -14.66
N GLN A 10 -15.35 -3.98 -14.52
CA GLN A 10 -16.73 -3.51 -14.32
C GLN A 10 -16.86 -2.74 -13.00
N MET A 11 -16.28 -3.27 -11.92
CA MET A 11 -16.29 -2.62 -10.61
C MET A 11 -15.64 -1.23 -10.65
N LEU A 12 -14.51 -1.08 -11.35
CA LEU A 12 -13.88 0.22 -11.54
C LEU A 12 -14.75 1.17 -12.37
N ALA A 13 -15.31 0.70 -13.48
CA ALA A 13 -16.19 1.51 -14.33
C ALA A 13 -17.42 2.01 -13.57
N ASP A 14 -18.08 1.13 -12.81
CA ASP A 14 -19.23 1.48 -11.96
C ASP A 14 -18.83 2.51 -10.90
N ARG A 15 -17.64 2.35 -10.31
CA ARG A 15 -17.14 3.27 -9.29
C ARG A 15 -16.84 4.65 -9.87
N VAL A 16 -16.25 4.71 -11.06
CA VAL A 16 -16.00 5.98 -11.78
C VAL A 16 -17.33 6.65 -12.12
N GLY A 17 -18.28 5.92 -12.69
CA GLY A 17 -19.62 6.44 -13.00
C GLY A 17 -20.36 6.96 -11.77
N GLN A 18 -20.31 6.21 -10.67
CA GLN A 18 -20.87 6.64 -9.39
C GLN A 18 -20.23 7.94 -8.89
N PHE A 19 -18.90 8.05 -8.91
CA PHE A 19 -18.23 9.26 -8.44
C PHE A 19 -18.47 10.46 -9.37
N ARG A 20 -18.57 10.23 -10.68
CA ARG A 20 -18.95 11.26 -11.67
C ARG A 20 -20.33 11.87 -11.36
N ASP A 21 -21.33 11.03 -11.08
CA ASP A 21 -22.66 11.49 -10.64
C ASP A 21 -22.58 12.29 -9.33
N GLN A 22 -21.84 11.79 -8.34
CA GLN A 22 -21.67 12.46 -7.05
C GLN A 22 -21.00 13.84 -7.19
N THR A 23 -19.96 13.93 -8.02
CA THR A 23 -19.28 15.20 -8.32
C THR A 23 -20.21 16.17 -9.04
N ARG A 24 -20.97 15.72 -10.05
CA ARG A 24 -21.97 16.56 -10.71
C ARG A 24 -22.99 17.11 -9.72
N ARG A 25 -23.59 16.25 -8.89
CA ARG A 25 -24.58 16.66 -7.90
C ARG A 25 -24.02 17.64 -6.87
N TYR A 26 -22.75 17.50 -6.51
CA TYR A 26 -22.04 18.46 -5.67
C TYR A 26 -21.89 19.82 -6.35
N LEU A 27 -21.41 19.84 -7.60
CA LEU A 27 -21.26 21.06 -8.40
C LEU A 27 -22.61 21.77 -8.66
N ASP A 28 -23.69 21.00 -8.82
CA ASP A 28 -25.06 21.50 -8.99
C ASP A 28 -25.71 21.96 -7.67
N GLY A 29 -25.00 21.88 -6.53
CA GLY A 29 -25.51 22.26 -5.21
C GLY A 29 -26.54 21.29 -4.60
N GLN A 30 -26.71 20.09 -5.17
CA GLN A 30 -27.60 19.03 -4.67
C GLN A 30 -26.98 18.19 -3.56
N LEU A 31 -25.65 18.26 -3.38
CA LEU A 31 -24.94 17.68 -2.24
C LEU A 31 -24.24 18.81 -1.49
N SER A 32 -24.41 18.83 -0.17
CA SER A 32 -23.62 19.70 0.70
C SER A 32 -22.16 19.24 0.80
N ASP A 33 -21.27 20.15 1.21
CA ASP A 33 -19.87 19.80 1.53
C ASP A 33 -19.75 18.62 2.51
N ALA A 34 -20.65 18.56 3.49
CA ALA A 34 -20.66 17.53 4.52
C ALA A 34 -21.02 16.14 3.94
N GLU A 35 -21.95 16.09 2.99
CA GLU A 35 -22.35 14.87 2.30
C GLU A 35 -21.32 14.44 1.26
N PHE A 36 -20.70 15.39 0.56
CA PHE A 36 -19.67 15.08 -0.44
C PHE A 36 -18.35 14.66 0.19
N LEU A 37 -18.00 15.17 1.38
CA LEU A 37 -16.77 14.86 2.10
C LEU A 37 -16.44 13.35 2.17
N PRO A 38 -17.29 12.46 2.70
CA PRO A 38 -16.98 11.03 2.76
C PRO A 38 -16.82 10.42 1.36
N LEU A 39 -17.62 10.85 0.38
CA LEU A 39 -17.62 10.33 -0.99
C LEU A 39 -16.30 10.63 -1.70
N ARG A 40 -15.86 11.91 -1.67
CA ARG A 40 -14.60 12.32 -2.29
C ARG A 40 -13.38 11.71 -1.60
N LEU A 41 -13.41 11.57 -0.27
CA LEU A 41 -12.32 10.94 0.47
C LEU A 41 -12.21 9.44 0.16
N GLN A 42 -13.31 8.73 -0.10
CA GLN A 42 -13.21 7.33 -0.53
C GLN A 42 -12.67 7.16 -1.96
N ASN A 43 -12.68 8.23 -2.77
CA ASN A 43 -12.08 8.28 -4.11
C ASN A 43 -10.75 9.05 -4.13
N GLY A 44 -10.10 9.21 -2.97
CA GLY A 44 -8.77 9.80 -2.87
C GLY A 44 -8.68 11.31 -3.03
N LEU A 45 -9.80 12.01 -3.16
CA LEU A 45 -9.85 13.45 -3.38
C LEU A 45 -9.91 14.25 -2.06
N TYR A 46 -8.87 15.03 -1.82
CA TYR A 46 -8.73 15.96 -0.71
C TYR A 46 -8.78 17.40 -1.18
N ILE A 47 -9.78 18.17 -0.75
CA ILE A 47 -9.74 19.63 -0.92
C ILE A 47 -8.81 20.21 0.15
N GLN A 48 -7.63 20.68 -0.26
CA GLN A 48 -6.70 21.40 0.60
C GLN A 48 -7.00 22.90 0.57
N ARG A 49 -6.26 23.71 1.33
CA ARG A 49 -6.47 25.16 1.40
C ARG A 49 -6.26 25.87 0.05
N LEU A 50 -5.34 25.35 -0.77
CA LEU A 50 -4.93 26.00 -2.03
C LEU A 50 -5.44 25.30 -3.28
N ALA A 51 -5.57 23.97 -3.25
CA ALA A 51 -6.02 23.18 -4.38
C ALA A 51 -6.51 21.79 -3.92
N PRO A 52 -7.30 21.09 -4.75
CA PRO A 52 -7.56 19.67 -4.54
C PRO A 52 -6.28 18.83 -4.68
N MET A 53 -6.24 17.70 -3.99
CA MET A 53 -5.19 16.68 -4.13
C MET A 53 -5.85 15.33 -4.35
N LEU A 54 -5.46 14.66 -5.42
CA LEU A 54 -5.89 13.31 -5.74
C LEU A 54 -4.79 12.32 -5.38
N ARG A 55 -5.10 11.36 -4.51
CA ARG A 55 -4.20 10.24 -4.20
C ARG A 55 -4.60 8.99 -4.96
N VAL A 56 -3.68 8.46 -5.75
CA VAL A 56 -3.82 7.20 -6.48
C VAL A 56 -3.30 6.06 -5.62
N ALA A 57 -3.96 4.90 -5.67
CA ALA A 57 -3.51 3.69 -5.01
C ALA A 57 -2.46 3.00 -5.86
N VAL A 58 -1.36 2.60 -5.25
CA VAL A 58 -0.34 1.74 -5.87
C VAL A 58 -0.18 0.52 -4.96
N PRO A 59 -1.01 -0.53 -5.13
CA PRO A 59 -0.93 -1.73 -4.33
C PRO A 59 0.50 -2.24 -4.21
N TYR A 60 0.94 -2.54 -2.97
CA TYR A 60 2.28 -3.08 -2.64
C TYR A 60 3.47 -2.33 -3.29
N GLY A 61 3.28 -1.09 -3.73
CA GLY A 61 4.33 -0.25 -4.34
C GLY A 61 4.83 -0.72 -5.71
N LEU A 62 4.10 -1.60 -6.41
CA LEU A 62 4.50 -2.13 -7.72
C LEU A 62 3.79 -1.38 -8.85
N LEU A 63 4.54 -0.96 -9.87
CA LEU A 63 4.03 -0.27 -11.07
C LEU A 63 4.61 -0.90 -12.34
N ALA A 64 3.81 -0.91 -13.40
CA ALA A 64 4.24 -1.31 -14.74
C ALA A 64 4.59 -0.09 -15.58
N SER A 65 5.41 -0.26 -16.63
CA SER A 65 5.85 0.83 -17.51
C SER A 65 4.65 1.56 -18.16
N GLN A 66 3.58 0.85 -18.54
CA GLN A 66 2.35 1.47 -19.04
C GLN A 66 1.64 2.36 -17.99
N GLN A 67 1.68 1.97 -16.72
CA GLN A 67 1.10 2.73 -15.61
C GLN A 67 1.91 4.01 -15.35
N LEU A 68 3.26 3.92 -15.38
CA LEU A 68 4.13 5.09 -15.29
C LEU A 68 3.85 6.11 -16.41
N ARG A 69 3.67 5.66 -17.65
CA ARG A 69 3.29 6.53 -18.78
C ARG A 69 1.93 7.18 -18.59
N LYS A 70 0.95 6.44 -18.05
CA LYS A 70 -0.36 7.02 -17.75
C LYS A 70 -0.28 8.06 -16.62
N LEU A 71 0.51 7.80 -15.58
CA LEU A 71 0.76 8.78 -14.53
C LEU A 71 1.46 10.04 -15.08
N ALA A 72 2.39 9.90 -16.02
CA ALA A 72 3.01 11.04 -16.71
C ALA A 72 1.99 11.85 -17.51
N TYR A 73 1.10 11.18 -18.24
CA TYR A 73 -0.01 11.81 -18.94
C TYR A 73 -0.89 12.61 -17.98
N ILE A 74 -1.28 12.03 -16.83
CA ILE A 74 -2.09 12.70 -15.82
C ILE A 74 -1.35 13.92 -15.25
N ALA A 75 -0.07 13.76 -14.89
CA ALA A 75 0.76 14.85 -14.38
C ALA A 75 0.78 16.05 -15.33
N ARG A 76 0.87 15.80 -16.65
CA ARG A 76 0.97 16.82 -17.69
C ARG A 76 -0.34 17.54 -17.98
N HIS A 77 -1.46 16.82 -17.97
CA HIS A 77 -2.75 17.36 -18.43
C HIS A 77 -3.66 17.83 -17.30
N TYR A 78 -3.53 17.24 -16.11
CA TYR A 78 -4.42 17.50 -14.97
C TYR A 78 -3.67 17.96 -13.71
N ASP A 79 -2.36 18.19 -13.81
CA ASP A 79 -1.54 18.73 -12.72
C ASP A 79 -0.51 19.70 -13.33
N LYS A 80 0.58 20.00 -12.64
CA LYS A 80 1.62 20.95 -13.04
C LYS A 80 2.86 20.28 -13.63
N GLY A 81 2.68 19.14 -14.31
CA GLY A 81 3.77 18.38 -14.92
C GLY A 81 4.56 17.50 -13.95
N TYR A 82 4.06 17.26 -12.73
CA TYR A 82 4.70 16.37 -11.77
C TYR A 82 3.68 15.63 -10.90
N GLY A 83 4.12 14.51 -10.32
CA GLY A 83 3.43 13.80 -9.25
C GLY A 83 4.34 13.68 -8.03
N HIS A 84 3.79 13.22 -6.91
CA HIS A 84 4.53 13.04 -5.67
C HIS A 84 4.36 11.62 -5.10
N PHE A 85 5.44 10.85 -5.06
CA PHE A 85 5.47 9.57 -4.38
C PHE A 85 5.43 9.75 -2.86
N THR A 86 4.49 9.06 -2.24
CA THR A 86 4.21 9.17 -0.81
C THR A 86 5.04 8.16 -0.01
N THR A 87 5.17 8.39 1.30
CA THR A 87 5.79 7.46 2.26
C THR A 87 5.04 6.15 2.47
N ARG A 88 4.01 5.86 1.65
CA ARG A 88 3.28 4.59 1.61
C ARG A 88 3.20 4.03 0.20
N GLN A 89 4.18 4.36 -0.64
CA GLN A 89 4.35 3.85 -2.00
C GLN A 89 3.23 4.23 -3.00
N ASN A 90 2.21 4.99 -2.58
CA ASN A 90 1.24 5.61 -3.47
C ASN A 90 1.83 6.84 -4.17
N ILE A 91 1.15 7.35 -5.20
CA ILE A 91 1.43 8.65 -5.84
C ILE A 91 0.26 9.63 -5.62
N GLN A 92 0.54 10.93 -5.55
CA GLN A 92 -0.48 11.97 -5.45
C GLN A 92 -0.22 13.13 -6.42
N PHE A 93 -1.31 13.70 -6.92
CA PHE A 93 -1.39 14.90 -7.74
C PHE A 93 -2.02 16.01 -6.89
N ASN A 94 -1.41 17.20 -6.83
CA ASN A 94 -1.75 18.26 -5.88
C ASN A 94 -2.45 19.47 -6.51
N TRP A 95 -2.68 19.44 -7.82
CA TRP A 95 -3.31 20.54 -8.55
C TRP A 95 -4.46 20.15 -9.51
N PRO A 96 -5.12 18.98 -9.40
CA PRO A 96 -6.26 18.71 -10.27
C PRO A 96 -7.43 19.62 -9.93
N GLU A 97 -8.11 20.11 -10.97
CA GLU A 97 -9.41 20.75 -10.80
C GLU A 97 -10.44 19.71 -10.33
N LEU A 98 -11.35 20.11 -9.44
CA LEU A 98 -12.30 19.20 -8.80
C LEU A 98 -13.19 18.50 -9.84
N GLU A 99 -13.61 19.23 -10.86
CA GLU A 99 -14.49 18.77 -11.94
C GLU A 99 -13.83 17.74 -12.86
N ASP A 100 -12.50 17.77 -12.99
CA ASP A 100 -11.74 16.84 -13.83
C ASP A 100 -11.45 15.51 -13.15
N VAL A 101 -11.58 15.42 -11.82
CA VAL A 101 -11.20 14.21 -11.07
C VAL A 101 -11.89 12.94 -11.58
N PRO A 102 -13.20 12.92 -11.90
CA PRO A 102 -13.82 11.73 -12.49
C PRO A 102 -13.16 11.28 -13.80
N GLU A 103 -12.69 12.23 -14.63
CA GLU A 103 -11.97 11.94 -15.87
C GLU A 103 -10.58 11.35 -15.61
N ILE A 104 -9.85 11.90 -14.63
CA ILE A 104 -8.57 11.34 -14.19
C ILE A 104 -8.74 9.89 -13.74
N LEU A 105 -9.83 9.57 -13.03
CA LEU A 105 -10.12 8.21 -12.58
C LEU A 105 -10.43 7.26 -13.75
N GLU A 106 -11.09 7.74 -14.81
CA GLU A 106 -11.32 6.98 -16.05
C GLU A 106 -9.99 6.65 -16.74
N HIS A 107 -9.10 7.64 -16.87
CA HIS A 107 -7.76 7.45 -17.40
C HIS A 107 -6.90 6.46 -16.61
N LEU A 108 -7.04 6.45 -15.28
CA LEU A 108 -6.37 5.45 -14.43
C LEU A 108 -6.94 4.04 -14.66
N ALA A 109 -8.26 3.92 -14.85
CA ALA A 109 -8.91 2.64 -15.08
C ALA A 109 -8.45 1.97 -16.39
N GLU A 110 -8.08 2.74 -17.42
CA GLU A 110 -7.50 2.23 -18.68
C GLU A 110 -6.23 1.38 -18.47
N VAL A 111 -5.51 1.59 -17.35
CA VAL A 111 -4.26 0.88 -17.02
C VAL A 111 -4.34 0.17 -15.67
N GLU A 112 -5.56 -0.22 -15.27
CA GLU A 112 -5.82 -1.02 -14.06
C GLU A 112 -5.41 -0.31 -12.75
N MET A 113 -5.55 1.03 -12.71
CA MET A 113 -5.27 1.85 -11.53
C MET A 113 -6.53 2.50 -10.98
N HIS A 114 -6.53 2.84 -9.69
CA HIS A 114 -7.67 3.47 -9.02
C HIS A 114 -7.26 4.36 -7.85
N ALA A 115 -8.22 5.14 -7.32
CA ALA A 115 -8.05 5.94 -6.10
C ALA A 115 -8.91 5.45 -4.91
N ILE A 116 -9.56 4.29 -5.05
CA ILE A 116 -10.42 3.67 -4.03
C ILE A 116 -9.69 3.55 -2.69
N GLN A 117 -10.36 3.96 -1.60
CA GLN A 117 -9.92 3.81 -0.20
C GLN A 117 -8.51 4.37 0.12
N THR A 118 -7.99 5.30 -0.69
CA THR A 118 -6.71 5.97 -0.40
C THR A 118 -6.84 7.05 0.70
N SER A 119 -8.08 7.39 1.06
CA SER A 119 -8.44 8.32 2.13
C SER A 119 -9.64 7.80 2.96
N GLY A 120 -10.33 8.66 3.73
CA GLY A 120 -11.48 8.28 4.56
C GLY A 120 -11.12 7.55 5.86
N ASN A 121 -12.17 7.09 6.55
CA ASN A 121 -12.09 6.28 7.77
C ASN A 121 -12.30 4.80 7.43
N CYS A 122 -11.42 4.25 6.61
CA CYS A 122 -11.39 2.86 6.20
C CYS A 122 -9.96 2.32 6.22
N ILE A 123 -9.82 1.06 5.87
CA ILE A 123 -8.53 0.43 5.58
C ILE A 123 -7.91 1.13 4.38
N ARG A 124 -6.61 1.43 4.48
CA ARG A 124 -5.80 2.03 3.41
C ARG A 124 -5.03 0.93 2.69
N ASN A 125 -4.44 1.31 1.55
CA ASN A 125 -3.52 0.47 0.81
C ASN A 125 -2.50 -0.24 1.74
N THR A 126 -2.37 -1.54 1.52
CA THR A 126 -1.43 -2.42 2.24
C THR A 126 -0.03 -2.17 1.70
N THR A 127 0.88 -1.83 2.60
CA THR A 127 2.27 -1.50 2.28
C THR A 127 3.15 -2.73 2.51
N THR A 128 4.19 -2.91 1.70
CA THR A 128 5.21 -3.94 1.94
C THR A 128 6.61 -3.44 1.61
N ASP A 129 7.63 -4.26 1.85
CA ASP A 129 9.01 -3.90 1.53
C ASP A 129 9.14 -3.58 0.04
N GLN A 130 9.87 -2.51 -0.27
CA GLN A 130 10.02 -2.02 -1.64
C GLN A 130 10.71 -3.01 -2.60
N PHE A 131 11.36 -4.05 -2.06
CA PHE A 131 12.05 -5.10 -2.81
C PHE A 131 11.37 -6.47 -2.70
N ALA A 132 10.12 -6.53 -2.21
CA ALA A 132 9.39 -7.78 -2.08
C ALA A 132 9.31 -8.54 -3.42
N GLY A 133 9.62 -9.84 -3.35
CA GLY A 133 9.73 -10.77 -4.47
C GLY A 133 11.11 -10.83 -5.13
N VAL A 134 12.03 -9.94 -4.79
CA VAL A 134 13.38 -9.90 -5.38
C VAL A 134 14.50 -9.70 -4.35
N ALA A 135 14.15 -9.44 -3.09
CA ALA A 135 15.10 -9.22 -2.01
C ALA A 135 15.85 -10.51 -1.65
N ALA A 136 17.17 -10.41 -1.48
CA ALA A 136 18.01 -11.56 -1.15
C ALA A 136 17.76 -12.12 0.27
N ASP A 137 17.18 -11.32 1.17
CA ASP A 137 16.94 -11.66 2.58
C ASP A 137 15.46 -11.95 2.90
N GLU A 138 14.59 -12.06 1.90
CA GLU A 138 13.17 -12.35 2.13
C GLU A 138 12.90 -13.80 2.50
N ILE A 139 11.94 -14.03 3.41
CA ILE A 139 11.45 -15.37 3.75
C ILE A 139 10.66 -15.95 2.57
N GLU A 140 9.77 -15.12 2.02
CA GLU A 140 9.03 -15.32 0.78
C GLU A 140 8.46 -13.97 0.33
N ASP A 141 8.03 -13.90 -0.93
CA ASP A 141 7.41 -12.70 -1.52
C ASP A 141 6.15 -12.30 -0.74
N SER A 142 6.17 -11.17 -0.04
CA SER A 142 5.02 -10.69 0.75
C SER A 142 3.85 -10.13 -0.07
N ARG A 143 4.04 -9.86 -1.37
CA ARG A 143 3.04 -9.16 -2.21
C ARG A 143 1.75 -9.95 -2.34
N HIS A 144 1.81 -11.29 -2.36
CA HIS A 144 0.61 -12.11 -2.45
C HIS A 144 -0.28 -12.03 -1.20
N TYR A 145 0.29 -11.87 0.00
CA TYR A 145 -0.49 -11.56 1.19
C TYR A 145 -1.07 -10.14 1.15
N CYS A 146 -0.31 -9.18 0.62
CA CYS A 146 -0.85 -7.84 0.43
C CYS A 146 -2.04 -7.82 -0.53
N GLU A 147 -2.01 -8.65 -1.57
CA GLU A 147 -3.11 -8.82 -2.52
C GLU A 147 -4.33 -9.49 -1.88
N ILE A 148 -4.14 -10.55 -1.09
CA ILE A 148 -5.21 -11.17 -0.27
C ILE A 148 -5.88 -10.11 0.62
N ILE A 149 -5.07 -9.33 1.35
CA ILE A 149 -5.57 -8.26 2.23
C ILE A 149 -6.28 -7.16 1.42
N ARG A 150 -5.77 -6.81 0.23
CA ARG A 150 -6.38 -5.81 -0.65
C ARG A 150 -7.76 -6.26 -1.10
N GLN A 151 -7.88 -7.48 -1.64
CA GLN A 151 -9.16 -8.01 -2.11
C GLN A 151 -10.17 -8.12 -0.97
N TRP A 152 -9.75 -8.62 0.20
CA TRP A 152 -10.59 -8.69 1.39
C TRP A 152 -11.06 -7.32 1.91
N SER A 153 -10.17 -6.33 1.95
CA SER A 153 -10.48 -5.01 2.55
C SER A 153 -11.23 -4.06 1.62
N THR A 154 -11.14 -4.29 0.30
CA THR A 154 -11.79 -3.45 -0.70
C THR A 154 -13.30 -3.57 -0.59
N PHE A 155 -13.97 -2.45 -0.31
CA PHE A 155 -15.43 -2.40 -0.08
C PHE A 155 -15.95 -3.32 1.05
N HIS A 156 -15.10 -3.70 2.00
CA HIS A 156 -15.52 -4.56 3.12
C HIS A 156 -16.68 -3.91 3.90
N PRO A 157 -17.87 -4.55 3.99
CA PRO A 157 -19.08 -3.91 4.50
C PRO A 157 -18.94 -3.47 5.96
N GLU A 158 -18.26 -4.27 6.78
CA GLU A 158 -18.04 -3.95 8.19
C GLU A 158 -16.97 -2.85 8.42
N PHE A 159 -15.99 -2.72 7.51
CA PHE A 159 -14.79 -1.88 7.72
C PHE A 159 -14.74 -0.65 6.81
N ALA A 160 -15.83 -0.37 6.09
CA ALA A 160 -15.99 0.86 5.32
C ALA A 160 -16.14 2.12 6.21
N PHE A 161 -16.48 1.95 7.50
CA PHE A 161 -16.75 3.04 8.45
C PHE A 161 -16.06 2.83 9.82
N LEU A 162 -14.74 2.66 9.78
CA LEU A 162 -13.91 2.56 10.97
C LEU A 162 -13.94 3.87 11.79
N PRO A 163 -13.55 3.85 13.07
CA PRO A 163 -13.44 5.07 13.86
C PRO A 163 -12.48 6.11 13.23
N ARG A 164 -11.41 5.66 12.56
CA ARG A 164 -10.44 6.49 11.84
C ARG A 164 -9.68 5.68 10.79
N LYS A 165 -8.82 6.34 10.00
CA LYS A 165 -7.91 5.71 9.02
C LYS A 165 -7.15 4.53 9.63
N PHE A 166 -7.04 3.44 8.87
CA PHE A 166 -6.42 2.19 9.30
C PHE A 166 -5.38 1.71 8.29
N LYS A 167 -4.16 1.44 8.74
CA LYS A 167 -2.99 1.14 7.92
C LYS A 167 -2.46 -0.24 8.25
N ILE A 168 -2.24 -1.05 7.22
CA ILE A 168 -1.63 -2.38 7.34
C ILE A 168 -0.30 -2.36 6.60
N ALA A 169 0.72 -3.00 7.16
CA ALA A 169 1.96 -3.32 6.46
C ALA A 169 2.36 -4.77 6.68
N VAL A 170 3.03 -5.34 5.67
CA VAL A 170 3.58 -6.69 5.67
C VAL A 170 5.08 -6.60 5.42
N CYS A 171 5.88 -7.18 6.30
CA CYS A 171 7.33 -7.27 6.19
C CYS A 171 7.73 -8.71 5.87
N GLY A 172 8.32 -8.93 4.70
CA GLY A 172 8.79 -10.25 4.25
C GLY A 172 10.30 -10.46 4.44
N THR A 173 11.04 -9.36 4.66
CA THR A 173 12.50 -9.31 4.77
C THR A 173 12.97 -9.29 6.22
N GLN A 174 14.27 -9.54 6.44
CA GLN A 174 14.88 -9.42 7.76
C GLN A 174 14.97 -7.96 8.20
N ILE A 175 15.24 -7.06 7.25
CA ILE A 175 15.27 -5.62 7.48
C ILE A 175 13.92 -5.03 7.10
N ASP A 176 13.25 -4.41 8.06
CA ASP A 176 11.95 -3.73 7.87
C ASP A 176 12.13 -2.40 7.13
N GLN A 177 11.96 -2.41 5.82
CA GLN A 177 12.06 -1.21 4.98
C GLN A 177 10.70 -0.47 4.88
N ALA A 178 9.60 -1.16 5.19
CA ALA A 178 8.25 -0.60 5.15
C ALA A 178 7.86 0.19 6.42
N ALA A 179 8.71 0.22 7.45
CA ALA A 179 8.38 0.74 8.78
C ALA A 179 7.10 0.10 9.34
N THR A 180 7.04 -1.22 9.26
CA THR A 180 5.87 -2.06 9.60
C THR A 180 5.40 -1.86 11.03
N GLN A 181 6.34 -1.68 11.96
CA GLN A 181 6.09 -1.39 13.37
C GLN A 181 5.23 -0.15 13.67
N VAL A 182 5.15 0.82 12.75
CA VAL A 182 4.37 2.06 12.95
C VAL A 182 3.06 2.09 12.17
N HIS A 183 2.57 0.92 11.78
CA HIS A 183 1.26 0.73 11.18
C HIS A 183 0.19 0.42 12.24
N ASP A 184 -1.09 0.60 11.88
CA ASP A 184 -2.20 0.26 12.79
C ASP A 184 -2.20 -1.25 13.05
N ILE A 185 -1.89 -2.06 12.02
CA ILE A 185 -1.42 -3.45 12.11
C ILE A 185 -0.09 -3.59 11.37
N GLY A 186 0.90 -4.20 12.01
CA GLY A 186 2.17 -4.60 11.37
C GLY A 186 2.30 -6.11 11.35
N ILE A 187 2.55 -6.70 10.19
CA ILE A 187 2.62 -8.15 9.97
C ILE A 187 4.07 -8.47 9.58
N TYR A 188 4.72 -9.37 10.30
CA TYR A 188 6.02 -9.90 9.93
C TYR A 188 5.87 -11.36 9.55
N LEU A 189 6.37 -11.75 8.38
CA LEU A 189 6.53 -13.15 8.07
C LEU A 189 7.55 -13.75 9.04
N THR A 190 7.28 -14.96 9.50
CA THR A 190 8.16 -15.71 10.40
C THR A 190 7.98 -17.20 10.15
N ARG A 191 8.93 -18.01 10.63
CA ARG A 191 8.79 -19.46 10.67
C ARG A 191 8.60 -19.93 12.12
N ASN A 192 7.80 -20.98 12.32
CA ASN A 192 7.74 -21.67 13.61
C ASN A 192 8.88 -22.69 13.74
N ASP A 193 8.93 -23.41 14.87
CA ASP A 193 9.95 -24.42 15.15
C ASP A 193 9.91 -25.61 14.17
N ALA A 194 8.77 -25.86 13.50
CA ALA A 194 8.62 -26.86 12.45
C ALA A 194 9.06 -26.35 11.06
N GLY A 195 9.46 -25.09 10.94
CA GLY A 195 9.87 -24.45 9.68
C GLY A 195 8.71 -23.94 8.82
N GLU A 196 7.47 -24.02 9.31
CA GLU A 196 6.28 -23.56 8.60
C GLU A 196 6.20 -22.03 8.65
N THR A 197 5.87 -21.42 7.52
CA THR A 197 5.73 -19.96 7.44
C THR A 197 4.38 -19.52 7.99
N GLY A 198 4.38 -18.42 8.72
CA GLY A 198 3.22 -17.76 9.29
C GLY A 198 3.53 -16.32 9.65
N PHE A 199 2.79 -15.75 10.60
CA PHE A 199 2.87 -14.32 10.90
C PHE A 199 3.03 -14.00 12.37
N ARG A 200 3.96 -13.10 12.67
CA ARG A 200 3.98 -12.33 13.92
C ARG A 200 3.25 -11.01 13.68
N ILE A 201 2.20 -10.73 14.44
CA ILE A 201 1.32 -9.58 14.21
C ILE A 201 1.37 -8.60 15.38
N LEU A 202 1.62 -7.33 15.06
CA LEU A 202 1.59 -6.19 15.97
C LEU A 202 0.33 -5.34 15.73
N ALA A 203 -0.16 -4.65 16.75
CA ALA A 203 -1.23 -3.66 16.63
C ALA A 203 -0.93 -2.38 17.41
N GLY A 204 -1.52 -1.26 16.97
CA GLY A 204 -1.46 0.00 17.71
C GLY A 204 -0.26 0.89 17.39
N GLY A 205 0.39 0.73 16.24
CA GLY A 205 1.46 1.64 15.80
C GLY A 205 0.94 2.96 15.20
N GLY A 206 1.81 3.96 15.11
CA GLY A 206 1.53 5.15 14.30
C GLY A 206 2.34 6.41 14.64
N LEU A 207 2.99 6.99 13.63
CA LEU A 207 3.81 8.23 13.66
C LEU A 207 3.02 9.56 13.74
N GLY A 208 1.78 9.54 14.24
CA GLY A 208 1.04 10.80 14.45
C GLY A 208 1.67 11.68 15.54
N ARG A 209 0.96 12.72 16.00
CA ARG A 209 1.42 13.65 17.06
C ARG A 209 2.07 12.97 18.27
N THR A 210 1.57 11.80 18.65
CA THR A 210 2.22 10.91 19.63
C THR A 210 2.70 9.66 18.91
N PRO A 211 3.99 9.54 18.56
CA PRO A 211 4.51 8.34 17.90
C PRO A 211 4.41 7.14 18.85
N VAL A 212 3.98 6.01 18.33
CA VAL A 212 3.83 4.74 19.07
C VAL A 212 4.28 3.61 18.17
N ILE A 213 5.08 2.69 18.71
CA ILE A 213 5.43 1.42 18.08
C ILE A 213 4.33 0.41 18.41
N GLY A 214 3.89 -0.34 17.40
CA GLY A 214 2.89 -1.39 17.55
C GLY A 214 3.36 -2.46 18.52
N GLN A 215 2.43 -2.97 19.32
CA GLN A 215 2.71 -3.99 20.31
C GLN A 215 2.25 -5.35 19.78
N GLN A 216 3.04 -6.39 20.03
CA GLN A 216 2.73 -7.74 19.55
C GLN A 216 1.40 -8.19 20.10
N VAL A 217 0.52 -8.70 19.25
CA VAL A 217 -0.77 -9.30 19.60
C VAL A 217 -0.68 -10.82 19.43
N PHE A 218 -0.18 -11.27 18.27
CA PHE A 218 0.06 -12.67 17.98
C PHE A 218 1.57 -12.91 17.79
N SER A 219 2.11 -13.93 18.45
CA SER A 219 3.49 -14.39 18.22
C SER A 219 3.62 -15.19 16.93
N PHE A 220 2.58 -15.97 16.61
CA PHE A 220 2.50 -16.76 15.39
C PHE A 220 1.03 -16.94 15.00
N VAL A 221 0.72 -16.75 13.72
CA VAL A 221 -0.58 -17.05 13.08
C VAL A 221 -0.27 -17.86 11.83
N PRO A 222 -0.86 -19.06 11.64
CA PRO A 222 -0.73 -19.82 10.40
C PRO A 222 -1.19 -19.02 9.19
N GLN A 223 -0.65 -19.32 8.00
CA GLN A 223 -1.02 -18.60 6.77
C GLN A 223 -2.54 -18.57 6.53
N VAL A 224 -3.20 -19.69 6.78
CA VAL A 224 -4.65 -19.87 6.58
C VAL A 224 -5.52 -18.96 7.46
N ASP A 225 -5.00 -18.51 8.60
CA ASP A 225 -5.73 -17.71 9.58
C ASP A 225 -5.40 -16.21 9.51
N LEU A 226 -4.69 -15.77 8.46
CA LEU A 226 -4.29 -14.36 8.29
C LEU A 226 -5.49 -13.41 8.39
N LEU A 227 -6.53 -13.62 7.57
CA LEU A 227 -7.69 -12.73 7.54
C LEU A 227 -8.49 -12.82 8.85
N THR A 228 -8.60 -14.00 9.45
CA THR A 228 -9.21 -14.23 10.76
C THR A 228 -8.55 -13.37 11.85
N ALA A 229 -7.20 -13.34 11.90
CA ALA A 229 -6.47 -12.53 12.87
C ALA A 229 -6.65 -11.02 12.62
N LEU A 230 -6.65 -10.58 11.37
CA LEU A 230 -6.88 -9.17 11.01
C LEU A 230 -8.30 -8.73 11.34
N GLU A 231 -9.30 -9.56 11.02
CA GLU A 231 -10.71 -9.32 11.34
C GLU A 231 -10.91 -9.19 12.85
N ALA A 232 -10.31 -10.07 13.66
CA ALA A 232 -10.41 -10.00 15.12
C ALA A 232 -9.89 -8.68 15.68
N ILE A 233 -8.71 -8.22 15.23
CA ILE A 233 -8.14 -6.92 15.63
C ILE A 233 -9.07 -5.77 15.21
N LEU A 234 -9.53 -5.80 13.95
CA LEU A 234 -10.37 -4.76 13.39
C LEU A 234 -11.73 -4.69 14.07
N ARG A 235 -12.36 -5.82 14.44
CA ARG A 235 -13.63 -5.85 15.16
C ARG A 235 -13.55 -5.27 16.56
N VAL A 236 -12.50 -5.59 17.31
CA VAL A 236 -12.25 -4.97 18.62
C VAL A 236 -12.09 -3.45 18.45
N TYR A 237 -11.29 -3.01 17.47
CA TYR A 237 -11.14 -1.58 17.19
C TYR A 237 -12.44 -0.93 16.72
N ASN A 238 -13.23 -1.58 15.88
CA ASN A 238 -14.45 -1.03 15.34
C ASN A 238 -15.50 -0.82 16.44
N ARG A 239 -15.62 -1.78 17.36
CA ARG A 239 -16.56 -1.77 18.48
C ARG A 239 -16.15 -0.80 19.60
N GLU A 240 -14.88 -0.80 19.99
CA GLU A 240 -14.42 -0.07 21.19
C GLU A 240 -13.68 1.24 20.86
N GLY A 241 -13.32 1.47 19.60
CA GLY A 241 -12.64 2.68 19.15
C GLY A 241 -13.51 3.93 19.28
N ARG A 242 -12.91 4.99 19.83
CA ARG A 242 -13.55 6.31 19.98
C ARG A 242 -13.97 6.92 18.65
N ARG A 243 -15.16 7.54 18.63
CA ARG A 243 -15.69 8.32 17.50
C ARG A 243 -16.02 9.77 17.86
N ASP A 244 -16.02 10.09 19.15
CA ASP A 244 -16.31 11.41 19.70
C ASP A 244 -15.20 12.44 19.43
N ASN A 245 -13.95 12.00 19.42
CA ASN A 245 -12.79 12.86 19.17
C ASN A 245 -11.86 12.28 18.11
N LYS A 246 -11.85 12.87 16.92
CA LYS A 246 -11.03 12.42 15.77
C LYS A 246 -9.52 12.36 16.05
N TYR A 247 -9.02 13.12 17.03
CA TYR A 247 -7.61 13.12 17.42
C TYR A 247 -7.27 11.98 18.37
N LYS A 248 -8.27 11.37 19.01
CA LYS A 248 -8.17 10.21 19.91
C LYS A 248 -8.77 8.92 19.31
N ALA A 249 -9.23 8.96 18.07
CA ALA A 249 -9.96 7.87 17.42
C ALA A 249 -9.09 6.76 16.78
N ARG A 250 -7.76 6.80 16.86
CA ARG A 250 -6.86 5.80 16.25
C ARG A 250 -6.68 4.59 17.16
N ILE A 251 -6.49 3.39 16.60
CA ILE A 251 -6.29 2.14 17.36
C ILE A 251 -5.15 2.24 18.39
N LYS A 252 -4.07 2.96 18.09
CA LYS A 252 -2.99 3.20 19.06
C LYS A 252 -3.44 3.84 20.38
N ILE A 253 -4.53 4.61 20.33
CA ILE A 253 -5.11 5.23 21.53
C ILE A 253 -5.89 4.17 22.30
N LEU A 254 -6.69 3.35 21.61
CA LEU A 254 -7.41 2.23 22.22
C LEU A 254 -6.46 1.25 22.90
N VAL A 255 -5.41 0.81 22.20
CA VAL A 255 -4.38 -0.11 22.74
C VAL A 255 -3.68 0.51 23.96
N LYS A 256 -3.42 1.81 23.95
CA LYS A 256 -2.81 2.53 25.08
C LYS A 256 -3.77 2.65 26.27
N GLU A 257 -5.04 2.95 26.03
CA GLU A 257 -6.06 3.14 27.08
C GLU A 257 -6.44 1.82 27.75
N LEU A 258 -6.56 0.72 26.98
CA LEU A 258 -6.81 -0.61 27.52
C LEU A 258 -5.59 -1.24 28.17
N GLY A 259 -4.39 -0.92 27.66
CA GLY A 259 -3.20 -1.73 27.90
C GLY A 259 -3.15 -2.95 26.98
N ILE A 260 -1.94 -3.42 26.66
CA ILE A 260 -1.74 -4.48 25.67
C ILE A 260 -2.37 -5.81 26.08
N ASP A 261 -2.32 -6.18 27.36
CA ASP A 261 -2.83 -7.48 27.81
C ASP A 261 -4.36 -7.57 27.71
N ALA A 262 -5.06 -6.50 28.12
CA ALA A 262 -6.52 -6.43 27.99
C ALA A 262 -6.95 -6.36 26.51
N PHE A 263 -6.21 -5.63 25.68
CA PHE A 263 -6.47 -5.58 24.24
C PHE A 263 -6.27 -6.97 23.60
N LYS A 264 -5.16 -7.65 23.90
CA LYS A 264 -4.89 -9.03 23.45
C LYS A 264 -6.00 -9.99 23.86
N ALA A 265 -6.42 -9.97 25.12
CA ALA A 265 -7.46 -10.87 25.61
C ALA A 265 -8.77 -10.72 24.80
N LYS A 266 -9.17 -9.48 24.50
CA LYS A 266 -10.33 -9.20 23.64
C LYS A 266 -10.14 -9.69 22.22
N VAL A 267 -8.95 -9.48 21.64
CA VAL A 267 -8.64 -9.96 20.29
C VAL A 267 -8.62 -11.48 20.22
N MET A 268 -8.02 -12.16 21.20
CA MET A 268 -7.98 -13.63 21.26
C MET A 268 -9.38 -14.21 21.42
N GLN A 269 -10.22 -13.64 22.29
CA GLN A 269 -11.62 -14.05 22.42
C GLN A 269 -12.39 -13.92 21.10
N GLU A 270 -12.19 -12.81 20.38
CA GLU A 270 -12.81 -12.62 19.07
C GLU A 270 -12.25 -13.58 18.02
N TYR A 271 -10.93 -13.80 18.01
CA TYR A 271 -10.23 -14.71 17.11
C TYR A 271 -10.72 -16.15 17.28
N GLU A 272 -10.77 -16.66 18.51
CA GLU A 272 -11.29 -18.00 18.84
C GLU A 272 -12.74 -18.17 18.40
N ARG A 273 -13.56 -17.11 18.51
CA ARG A 273 -14.98 -17.13 18.10
C ARG A 273 -15.17 -17.27 16.59
N ILE A 274 -14.24 -16.75 15.79
CA ILE A 274 -14.35 -16.70 14.32
C ILE A 274 -13.38 -17.65 13.61
N LEU A 275 -12.53 -18.35 14.35
CA LEU A 275 -11.58 -19.33 13.83
C LEU A 275 -12.29 -20.45 13.07
N GLY A 276 -11.76 -20.82 11.90
CA GLY A 276 -12.42 -21.79 11.00
C GLY A 276 -13.67 -21.24 10.31
N GLY A 277 -13.93 -19.94 10.40
CA GLY A 277 -15.04 -19.27 9.75
C GLY A 277 -14.81 -18.98 8.26
N PRO A 278 -15.71 -18.22 7.62
CA PRO A 278 -15.63 -17.94 6.18
C PRO A 278 -14.37 -17.20 5.70
N GLN A 279 -13.60 -16.60 6.62
CA GLN A 279 -12.34 -15.91 6.30
C GLN A 279 -11.10 -16.80 6.44
N THR A 280 -11.25 -18.07 6.83
CA THR A 280 -10.13 -19.01 6.79
C THR A 280 -9.74 -19.25 5.32
N LEU A 281 -8.52 -18.90 4.98
CA LEU A 281 -7.98 -19.05 3.63
C LEU A 281 -7.74 -20.53 3.33
N THR A 282 -8.01 -20.92 2.09
CA THR A 282 -7.58 -22.22 1.59
C THR A 282 -6.17 -22.13 1.00
N ASN A 283 -5.48 -23.25 0.90
CA ASN A 283 -4.19 -23.30 0.22
C ASN A 283 -4.33 -22.92 -1.25
N GLU A 284 -5.44 -23.28 -1.90
CA GLU A 284 -5.75 -22.91 -3.28
C GLU A 284 -5.85 -21.39 -3.43
N GLU A 285 -6.47 -20.69 -2.47
CA GLU A 285 -6.62 -19.24 -2.50
C GLU A 285 -5.27 -18.53 -2.31
N ILE A 286 -4.43 -19.04 -1.39
CA ILE A 286 -3.06 -18.55 -1.22
C ILE A 286 -2.24 -18.77 -2.50
N SER A 287 -2.32 -19.96 -3.11
CA SER A 287 -1.66 -20.27 -4.38
C SER A 287 -2.17 -19.41 -5.54
N ARG A 288 -3.48 -19.13 -5.60
CA ARG A 288 -4.08 -18.23 -6.60
C ARG A 288 -3.48 -16.84 -6.48
N CYS A 289 -3.47 -16.26 -5.29
CA CYS A 289 -2.88 -14.94 -5.08
C CYS A 289 -1.36 -14.91 -5.35
N ARG A 290 -0.65 -15.99 -5.04
CA ARG A 290 0.77 -16.15 -5.39
C ARG A 290 1.00 -16.14 -6.90
N SER A 291 0.12 -16.77 -7.68
CA SER A 291 0.25 -16.87 -9.15
C SER A 291 0.25 -15.52 -9.87
N PHE A 292 -0.23 -14.46 -9.24
CA PHE A 292 -0.21 -13.10 -9.78
C PHE A 292 1.20 -12.48 -9.79
N PHE A 293 2.13 -13.02 -9.02
CA PHE A 293 3.48 -12.48 -8.87
C PHE A 293 4.48 -13.48 -9.46
N THR A 294 4.65 -13.40 -10.78
CA THR A 294 5.60 -14.22 -11.52
C THR A 294 6.96 -13.56 -11.58
N ASP A 295 8.00 -14.38 -11.50
CA ASP A 295 9.36 -13.95 -11.83
C ASP A 295 9.51 -13.84 -13.36
N PRO A 296 10.30 -12.89 -13.87
CA PRO A 296 10.76 -12.89 -15.25
C PRO A 296 11.53 -14.16 -15.61
N ASP A 297 11.67 -14.45 -16.91
CA ASP A 297 12.55 -15.48 -17.42
C ASP A 297 14.02 -15.04 -17.29
N TYR A 298 14.55 -15.07 -16.07
CA TYR A 298 15.91 -14.66 -15.78
C TYR A 298 16.92 -15.50 -16.56
N GLU A 299 17.85 -14.84 -17.25
CA GLU A 299 19.01 -15.44 -17.86
C GLU A 299 19.99 -15.94 -16.79
N ASP A 300 20.79 -16.95 -17.12
CA ASP A 300 21.86 -17.41 -16.25
C ASP A 300 23.11 -16.55 -16.46
N LEU A 301 23.17 -15.46 -15.71
CA LEU A 301 24.25 -14.48 -15.76
C LEU A 301 25.29 -14.72 -14.66
N HIS A 302 26.54 -14.33 -14.94
CA HIS A 302 27.59 -14.29 -13.93
C HIS A 302 27.46 -13.01 -13.09
N ASP A 303 27.60 -13.15 -11.78
CA ASP A 303 27.64 -11.99 -10.89
C ASP A 303 28.99 -11.25 -11.01
N ALA A 304 28.97 -9.94 -10.77
CA ALA A 304 30.14 -9.06 -10.84
C ALA A 304 30.99 -9.21 -12.14
N PRO A 305 30.41 -8.92 -13.32
CA PRO A 305 31.15 -8.99 -14.59
C PRO A 305 32.36 -8.05 -14.60
N ALA A 306 33.39 -8.40 -15.39
CA ALA A 306 34.65 -7.66 -15.42
C ALA A 306 34.47 -6.19 -15.82
N GLU A 307 33.51 -5.91 -16.70
CA GLU A 307 33.14 -4.57 -17.14
C GLU A 307 32.63 -3.70 -15.98
N LEU A 308 31.84 -4.28 -15.07
CA LEU A 308 31.37 -3.60 -13.86
C LEU A 308 32.56 -3.28 -12.95
N GLY A 309 33.44 -4.25 -12.71
CA GLY A 309 34.64 -4.05 -11.91
C GLY A 309 35.54 -2.93 -12.46
N ALA A 310 35.75 -2.91 -13.77
CA ALA A 310 36.53 -1.86 -14.44
C ALA A 310 35.85 -0.48 -14.31
N ALA A 311 34.54 -0.39 -14.49
CA ALA A 311 33.79 0.87 -14.35
C ALA A 311 33.85 1.42 -12.92
N LEU A 312 33.73 0.56 -11.90
CA LEU A 312 33.81 0.94 -10.49
C LEU A 312 35.20 1.47 -10.10
N GLN A 313 36.26 0.99 -10.74
CA GLN A 313 37.63 1.46 -10.49
C GLN A 313 37.95 2.76 -11.22
N THR A 314 37.40 2.95 -12.42
CA THR A 314 37.76 4.07 -13.31
C THR A 314 36.84 5.29 -13.17
N ASN A 315 35.63 5.11 -12.64
CA ASN A 315 34.65 6.19 -12.48
C ASN A 315 34.19 6.33 -11.02
N ALA A 316 34.79 7.28 -10.30
CA ALA A 316 34.49 7.53 -8.89
C ALA A 316 33.02 7.94 -8.63
N LEU A 317 32.40 8.68 -9.56
CA LEU A 317 30.98 9.07 -9.44
C LEU A 317 30.07 7.86 -9.58
N PHE A 318 30.35 6.99 -10.55
CA PHE A 318 29.62 5.75 -10.74
C PHE A 318 29.81 4.80 -9.56
N ALA A 319 31.03 4.68 -9.02
CA ALA A 319 31.28 3.87 -7.82
C ALA A 319 30.47 4.35 -6.62
N SER A 320 30.43 5.67 -6.39
CA SER A 320 29.61 6.27 -5.32
C SER A 320 28.11 6.07 -5.58
N TRP A 321 27.65 6.23 -6.81
CA TRP A 321 26.25 5.94 -7.16
C TRP A 321 25.91 4.47 -6.90
N HIS A 322 26.75 3.55 -7.37
CA HIS A 322 26.55 2.11 -7.23
C HIS A 322 26.46 1.70 -5.76
N SER A 323 27.38 2.16 -4.92
CA SER A 323 27.40 1.82 -3.48
C SER A 323 26.16 2.30 -2.72
N ASN A 324 25.47 3.33 -3.20
CA ASN A 324 24.32 3.92 -2.53
C ASN A 324 22.97 3.48 -3.11
N ASN A 325 22.94 3.06 -4.38
CA ASN A 325 21.69 2.85 -5.12
C ASN A 325 21.54 1.44 -5.68
N VAL A 326 22.58 0.60 -5.64
CA VAL A 326 22.51 -0.78 -6.13
C VAL A 326 22.44 -1.74 -4.94
N HIS A 327 21.42 -2.59 -4.93
CA HIS A 327 21.18 -3.56 -3.88
C HIS A 327 21.23 -5.00 -4.41
N PRO A 328 21.60 -5.98 -3.58
CA PRO A 328 21.59 -7.39 -3.96
C PRO A 328 20.20 -7.87 -4.38
N HIS A 329 20.15 -8.66 -5.44
CA HIS A 329 18.97 -9.37 -5.90
C HIS A 329 19.04 -10.85 -5.49
N LYS A 330 17.90 -11.52 -5.26
CA LYS A 330 17.86 -12.94 -4.88
C LYS A 330 18.40 -13.89 -5.97
N LYS A 331 18.23 -13.53 -7.25
CA LYS A 331 18.80 -14.23 -8.41
C LYS A 331 20.19 -13.67 -8.71
N THR A 332 21.19 -14.54 -8.69
CA THR A 332 22.59 -14.26 -9.06
C THR A 332 22.68 -13.62 -10.45
N GLY A 333 23.59 -12.65 -10.60
CA GLY A 333 23.80 -11.93 -11.87
C GLY A 333 22.82 -10.79 -12.13
N TYR A 334 21.85 -10.59 -11.24
CA TYR A 334 20.92 -9.46 -11.26
C TYR A 334 21.15 -8.55 -10.05
N ALA A 335 20.70 -7.31 -10.16
CA ALA A 335 20.76 -6.32 -9.08
C ALA A 335 19.50 -5.46 -9.07
N ILE A 336 19.22 -4.86 -7.93
CA ILE A 336 18.11 -3.91 -7.77
C ILE A 336 18.69 -2.49 -7.81
N VAL A 337 18.11 -1.62 -8.63
CA VAL A 337 18.50 -0.21 -8.71
C VAL A 337 17.45 0.67 -8.05
N ALA A 338 17.85 1.40 -7.02
CA ALA A 338 17.05 2.42 -6.36
C ALA A 338 17.29 3.79 -7.01
N VAL A 339 16.24 4.39 -7.59
CA VAL A 339 16.33 5.75 -8.15
C VAL A 339 15.90 6.76 -7.10
N SER A 340 16.81 7.64 -6.71
CA SER A 340 16.56 8.64 -5.66
C SER A 340 15.75 9.84 -6.17
N MET A 341 14.64 10.14 -5.49
CA MET A 341 13.80 11.33 -5.71
C MET A 341 14.08 12.42 -4.66
N LYS A 342 15.35 12.55 -4.22
CA LYS A 342 15.78 13.46 -3.15
C LYS A 342 16.77 14.51 -3.64
N GLU A 343 16.54 15.03 -4.84
CA GLU A 343 17.35 16.11 -5.39
C GLU A 343 17.32 17.33 -4.45
N THR A 344 18.49 17.95 -4.24
CA THR A 344 18.60 19.09 -3.33
C THR A 344 17.86 20.29 -3.90
N GLY A 345 17.00 20.91 -3.10
CA GLY A 345 16.15 22.03 -3.53
C GLY A 345 14.81 21.60 -4.13
N VAL A 346 14.59 20.31 -4.35
CA VAL A 346 13.30 19.73 -4.76
C VAL A 346 12.65 19.03 -3.57
N ALA A 347 11.31 19.04 -3.51
CA ALA A 347 10.62 18.32 -2.44
C ALA A 347 10.86 16.79 -2.60
N PRO A 348 11.32 16.09 -1.55
CA PRO A 348 11.57 14.66 -1.63
C PRO A 348 10.32 13.87 -2.03
N GLY A 349 10.43 13.08 -3.10
CA GLY A 349 9.33 12.28 -3.65
C GLY A 349 8.63 12.90 -4.86
N ASP A 350 8.90 14.17 -5.19
CA ASP A 350 8.42 14.75 -6.45
C ASP A 350 9.11 14.08 -7.65
N ILE A 351 8.32 13.83 -8.69
CA ILE A 351 8.78 13.26 -9.94
C ILE A 351 8.03 13.92 -11.11
N THR A 352 8.78 14.38 -12.10
CA THR A 352 8.21 15.03 -13.29
C THR A 352 7.59 14.01 -14.25
N ASP A 353 6.69 14.47 -15.11
CA ASP A 353 6.13 13.68 -16.22
C ASP A 353 7.23 13.05 -17.10
N ARG A 354 8.28 13.80 -17.42
CA ARG A 354 9.43 13.31 -18.21
C ARG A 354 10.23 12.25 -17.48
N GLN A 355 10.42 12.39 -16.16
CA GLN A 355 11.11 11.37 -15.36
C GLN A 355 10.28 10.09 -15.25
N LEU A 356 8.95 10.19 -15.13
CA LEU A 356 8.06 9.03 -15.16
C LEU A 356 8.17 8.28 -16.49
N GLU A 357 8.17 9.00 -17.62
CA GLU A 357 8.37 8.39 -18.96
C GLU A 357 9.75 7.74 -19.10
N TYR A 358 10.81 8.40 -18.61
CA TYR A 358 12.16 7.87 -18.64
C TYR A 358 12.31 6.58 -17.82
N LEU A 359 11.72 6.53 -16.62
CA LEU A 359 11.68 5.29 -15.83
C LEU A 359 10.91 4.19 -16.53
N ALA A 360 9.84 4.53 -17.26
CA ALA A 360 9.07 3.57 -18.05
C ALA A 360 9.82 3.06 -19.29
N ASP A 361 10.82 3.79 -19.79
CA ASP A 361 11.70 3.32 -20.88
C ASP A 361 12.81 2.39 -20.36
N LEU A 362 13.23 2.57 -19.11
CA LEU A 362 14.25 1.73 -18.45
C LEU A 362 13.71 0.38 -17.98
N ALA A 363 12.43 0.31 -17.62
CA ALA A 363 11.75 -0.87 -17.10
C ALA A 363 10.99 -1.62 -18.20
#